data_AF-A0A7S2SGW2-F1
#
_entry.id   AF-A0A7S2SGW2-F1
#
_cell.length_a   1.000
_cell.length_b   1.000
_cell.length_c   1.000
_cell.angle_alpha   90.00
_cell.angle_beta   90.00
_cell.angle_gamma   90.00
#
_symmetry.space_group_name_H-M   'P 1'
#
loop_
_entity.id
_entity.type
_entity.pdbx_description
1 polymer ?
#
loop_
_entity_poly.entity_id
_entity_poly.type
_entity_poly.pdbx_seq_one_letter_code
_entity_poly.pdbx_strand_id
1 'polypeptide(L)'
;MAHPGMQPRRLVLVFDFDETMIPVNSDIHIPMTVGGGVFAAEGREMLAEARKDPAFPVKFTAFMDSVLGAMHESRGFGEDDLRRAAAATPVPRPLADALRSIRAETGRGGKLEGW
;
A
#
# COMPACT_ATOMS: atom_id res chain seq x y z
N MET A 1 -40.49 -9.50 -10.76
CA MET A 1 -40.74 -8.15 -11.32
C MET A 1 -39.79 -7.19 -10.63
N ALA A 2 -39.00 -6.41 -11.38
CA ALA A 2 -38.07 -5.42 -10.82
C ALA A 2 -38.82 -4.11 -10.54
N HIS A 3 -38.62 -3.51 -9.36
CA HIS A 3 -39.24 -2.24 -9.00
C HIS A 3 -38.66 -1.09 -9.86
N PRO A 4 -39.51 -0.31 -10.56
CA PRO A 4 -39.05 0.83 -11.33
C PRO A 4 -38.71 1.98 -10.36
N GLY A 5 -37.45 2.41 -10.34
CA GLY A 5 -37.02 3.60 -9.60
C GLY A 5 -35.74 3.47 -8.77
N MET A 6 -35.15 2.28 -8.64
CA MET A 6 -33.89 2.15 -7.91
C MET A 6 -32.72 2.50 -8.84
N GLN A 7 -32.27 3.76 -8.77
CA GLN A 7 -30.99 4.18 -9.35
C GLN A 7 -29.88 3.22 -8.85
N PRO A 8 -29.00 2.72 -9.73
CA PRO A 8 -27.91 1.83 -9.30
C PRO A 8 -27.09 2.55 -8.23
N ARG A 9 -27.04 1.97 -7.03
CA ARG A 9 -26.23 2.50 -5.93
C ARG A 9 -24.76 2.41 -6.36
N ARG A 10 -24.09 3.55 -6.47
CA ARG A 10 -22.65 3.59 -6.72
C ARG A 10 -21.97 2.98 -5.50
N LEU A 11 -21.25 1.88 -5.71
CA LEU A 11 -20.41 1.27 -4.70
C LEU A 11 -19.03 1.91 -4.75
N VAL A 12 -18.56 2.39 -3.61
CA VAL A 12 -17.16 2.82 -3.42
C VAL A 12 -16.53 1.82 -2.49
N LEU A 13 -15.47 1.16 -2.95
CA LEU A 13 -14.65 0.27 -2.14
C LEU A 13 -13.34 0.98 -1.82
N VAL A 14 -12.99 1.01 -0.54
CA VAL A 14 -11.74 1.56 -0.03
C VAL A 14 -10.97 0.40 0.59
N PHE A 15 -9.75 0.20 0.12
CA PHE A 15 -8.85 -0.80 0.65
C PHE A 15 -7.65 -0.08 1.26
N ASP A 16 -7.24 -0.51 2.44
CA ASP A 16 -5.91 -0.19 2.92
C ASP A 16 -4.87 -0.84 1.99
N PHE A 17 -3.70 -0.22 1.84
CA PHE A 17 -2.71 -0.69 0.88
C PHE A 17 -1.81 -1.76 1.49
N ASP A 18 -1.03 -1.37 2.49
CA ASP A 18 -0.09 -2.23 3.19
C ASP A 18 -0.83 -3.35 3.94
N GLU A 19 -0.27 -4.57 3.90
CA GLU A 19 -0.80 -5.77 4.58
C GLU A 19 -2.25 -6.18 4.20
N THR A 20 -2.89 -5.44 3.28
CA THR A 20 -4.24 -5.69 2.77
C THR A 20 -4.23 -5.90 1.26
N MET A 21 -3.83 -4.89 0.48
CA MET A 21 -3.68 -5.04 -0.98
C MET A 21 -2.35 -5.70 -1.36
N ILE A 22 -1.33 -5.50 -0.56
CA ILE A 22 -0.02 -6.13 -0.74
C ILE A 22 0.34 -6.86 0.55
N PRO A 23 1.08 -7.99 0.50
CA PRO A 23 1.39 -8.79 1.68
C PRO A 23 2.60 -8.23 2.45
N VAL A 24 3.03 -7.01 2.16
CA VAL A 24 4.20 -6.37 2.75
C VAL A 24 3.81 -4.98 3.25
N ASN A 25 4.53 -4.49 4.26
CA ASN A 25 4.52 -3.07 4.62
C ASN A 25 5.52 -2.34 3.70
N SER A 26 5.02 -1.38 2.93
CA SER A 26 5.80 -0.66 1.90
C SER A 26 6.84 0.28 2.51
N ASP A 27 6.60 0.76 3.73
CA ASP A 27 7.53 1.59 4.52
C ASP A 27 8.83 0.86 4.86
N ILE A 28 8.77 -0.47 4.94
CA ILE A 28 9.94 -1.34 5.10
C ILE A 28 10.44 -1.79 3.73
N HIS A 29 9.54 -2.24 2.86
CA HIS A 29 9.88 -2.88 1.60
C HIS A 29 10.66 -1.95 0.66
N ILE A 30 10.20 -0.71 0.47
CA ILE A 30 10.80 0.24 -0.47
C ILE A 30 12.21 0.61 0.00
N PRO A 31 12.42 1.10 1.23
CA PRO A 31 13.75 1.36 1.73
C PRO A 31 14.68 0.14 1.79
N MET A 32 14.17 -1.07 2.06
CA MET A 32 14.98 -2.29 1.95
C MET A 32 15.44 -2.58 0.52
N THR A 33 14.57 -2.32 -0.46
CA THR A 33 14.86 -2.57 -1.88
C THR A 33 15.88 -1.55 -2.40
N VAL A 34 15.79 -0.30 -1.97
CA VAL A 34 16.69 0.79 -2.39
C VAL A 34 17.99 0.82 -1.57
N GLY A 35 17.89 0.62 -0.26
CA GLY A 35 19.00 0.70 0.71
C GLY A 35 19.72 -0.64 0.98
N GLY A 36 19.23 -1.75 0.45
CA GLY A 36 19.82 -3.08 0.66
C GLY A 36 19.81 -3.53 2.14
N GLY A 37 20.68 -4.50 2.47
CA GLY A 37 20.68 -5.19 3.77
C GLY A 37 20.93 -4.31 5.01
N VAL A 38 21.53 -3.12 4.86
CA VAL A 38 21.81 -2.21 5.99
C VAL A 38 20.52 -1.55 6.48
N PHE A 39 19.66 -1.11 5.55
CA PHE A 39 18.33 -0.60 5.92
C PHE A 39 17.45 -1.68 6.55
N ALA A 40 17.59 -2.91 6.09
CA ALA A 40 16.80 -4.03 6.60
C ALA A 40 17.00 -4.26 8.11
N ALA A 41 18.16 -3.89 8.67
CA ALA A 41 18.41 -4.01 10.10
C ALA A 41 18.06 -2.70 10.83
N GLU A 42 18.71 -1.60 10.47
CA GLU A 42 18.57 -0.31 11.18
C GLU A 42 17.18 0.30 11.01
N GLY A 43 16.63 0.28 9.80
CA GLY A 43 15.30 0.81 9.52
C GLY A 43 14.18 0.00 10.18
N ARG A 44 14.35 -1.32 10.32
CA ARG A 44 13.37 -2.16 11.05
C ARG A 44 13.39 -1.87 12.54
N GLU A 45 14.56 -1.70 13.13
CA GLU A 45 14.67 -1.33 14.55
C GLU A 45 14.11 0.07 14.80
N MET A 46 14.44 1.05 13.95
CA MET A 46 13.89 2.40 14.03
C MET A 46 12.36 2.41 13.91
N LEU A 47 11.79 1.64 12.98
CA LEU A 47 10.34 1.54 12.82
C LEU A 47 9.68 0.81 14.01
N ALA A 48 10.31 -0.26 14.51
CA ALA A 48 9.80 -0.99 15.67
C ALA A 48 9.81 -0.14 16.94
N GLU A 49 10.84 0.69 17.14
CA GLU A 49 10.91 1.63 18.25
C GLU A 49 9.88 2.76 18.07
N ALA A 50 9.78 3.33 16.87
CA ALA A 50 8.85 4.41 16.61
C ALA A 50 7.39 3.98 16.79
N ARG A 51 7.03 2.73 16.43
CA ARG A 51 5.70 2.14 16.68
C ARG A 51 5.32 2.02 18.17
N LYS A 52 6.27 2.17 19.10
CA LYS A 52 5.99 2.22 20.55
C LYS A 52 5.44 3.58 20.98
N ASP A 53 5.64 4.65 20.19
CA ASP A 53 5.01 5.95 20.44
C ASP A 53 3.52 5.87 20.06
N PRO A 54 2.58 6.09 21.00
CA PRO A 54 1.15 6.11 20.69
C PRO A 54 0.76 7.24 19.71
N ALA A 55 1.59 8.28 19.57
CA ALA A 55 1.42 9.33 18.57
C ALA A 55 2.07 9.00 17.22
N PHE A 56 2.71 7.85 17.08
CA PHE A 56 3.37 7.40 15.84
C PHE A 56 2.48 7.51 14.60
N PRO A 57 1.19 7.12 14.62
CA PRO A 57 0.33 7.25 13.44
C PRO A 57 0.25 8.70 12.90
N VAL A 58 0.36 9.70 13.78
CA VAL A 58 0.30 11.13 13.42
C VAL A 58 1.67 11.64 12.94
N LYS A 59 2.76 11.06 13.45
CA LYS A 59 4.14 11.45 13.13
C LYS A 59 4.77 10.62 12.01
N PHE A 60 4.05 9.63 11.51
CA PHE A 60 4.55 8.64 10.56
C PHE A 60 5.21 9.28 9.33
N THR A 61 4.55 10.27 8.73
CA THR A 61 5.07 10.99 7.56
C THR A 61 6.41 11.67 7.87
N ALA A 62 6.51 12.39 8.98
CA ALA A 62 7.74 13.06 9.38
C ALA A 62 8.88 12.08 9.69
N PHE A 63 8.57 10.91 10.25
CA PHE A 63 9.52 9.83 10.44
C PHE A 63 10.04 9.30 9.10
N MET A 64 9.14 8.98 8.16
CA MET A 64 9.51 8.47 6.84
C MET A 64 10.32 9.49 6.04
N ASP A 65 9.98 10.77 6.10
CA ASP A 65 10.76 11.85 5.46
C ASP A 65 12.18 11.90 6.01
N SER A 66 12.35 11.79 7.33
CA SER A 66 13.66 11.79 7.98
C SER A 66 14.50 10.59 7.54
N VAL A 67 13.87 9.41 7.47
CA VAL A 67 14.52 8.16 7.08
C VAL A 67 14.95 8.20 5.61
N LEU A 68 14.06 8.58 4.71
CA LEU A 68 14.36 8.70 3.28
C LEU A 68 15.41 9.79 3.01
N GLY A 69 15.35 10.91 3.73
CA GLY A 69 16.36 11.98 3.67
C GLY A 69 17.76 11.50 4.05
N ALA A 70 17.90 10.86 5.22
CA ALA A 70 19.19 10.31 5.67
C ALA A 70 19.76 9.26 4.71
N MET A 71 18.89 8.44 4.12
CA MET A 71 19.31 7.46 3.12
C MET A 71 19.74 8.14 1.79
N HIS A 72 19.06 9.21 1.37
CA HIS A 72 19.39 9.94 0.14
C HIS A 72 20.78 10.57 0.28
N GLU A 73 21.06 11.19 1.43
CA GLU A 73 22.36 11.77 1.76
C GLU A 73 23.49 10.73 1.83
N SER A 74 23.21 9.53 2.36
CA SER A 74 24.25 8.50 2.57
C SER A 74 24.56 7.64 1.34
N ARG A 75 23.63 7.48 0.40
CA ARG A 75 23.80 6.56 -0.75
C ARG A 75 23.44 7.13 -2.11
N GLY A 76 22.83 8.31 -2.18
CA GLY A 76 22.51 8.97 -3.44
C GLY A 76 21.46 8.26 -4.30
N PHE A 77 20.53 7.51 -3.69
CA PHE A 77 19.41 6.95 -4.46
C PHE A 77 18.50 8.07 -4.94
N GLY A 78 17.96 7.90 -6.14
CA GLY A 78 17.10 8.89 -6.80
C GLY A 78 15.64 8.44 -6.89
N GLU A 79 14.83 9.30 -7.50
CA GLU A 79 13.42 9.01 -7.75
C GLU A 79 13.22 7.71 -8.56
N ASP A 80 14.11 7.41 -9.50
CA ASP A 80 14.06 6.19 -10.30
C ASP A 80 14.26 4.93 -9.47
N ASP A 81 15.07 4.98 -8.40
CA ASP A 81 15.25 3.85 -7.48
C ASP A 81 13.97 3.59 -6.69
N LEU A 82 13.33 4.66 -6.20
CA LEU A 82 12.04 4.57 -5.51
C LEU A 82 10.96 4.01 -6.44
N ARG A 83 10.91 4.48 -7.69
CA ARG A 83 9.96 3.96 -8.71
C ARG A 83 10.19 2.48 -8.98
N ARG A 84 11.44 2.05 -9.13
CA ARG A 84 11.79 0.63 -9.31
C ARG A 84 11.39 -0.21 -8.10
N ALA A 85 11.65 0.28 -6.89
CA ALA A 85 11.29 -0.42 -5.66
C ALA A 85 9.77 -0.52 -5.48
N ALA A 86 9.03 0.55 -5.73
CA ALA A 86 7.56 0.54 -5.69
C ALA A 86 6.99 -0.46 -6.70
N ALA A 87 7.55 -0.52 -7.93
CA ALA A 87 7.14 -1.48 -8.94
C ALA A 87 7.45 -2.95 -8.60
N ALA A 88 8.42 -3.19 -7.71
CA ALA A 88 8.77 -4.53 -7.24
C ALA A 88 7.85 -5.06 -6.13
N THR A 89 6.94 -4.22 -5.61
CA THR A 89 5.99 -4.61 -4.57
C THR A 89 5.11 -5.77 -5.03
N PRO A 90 5.03 -6.88 -4.27
CA PRO A 90 4.32 -8.06 -4.72
C PRO A 90 2.80 -7.86 -4.61
N VAL A 91 2.13 -7.70 -5.76
CA VAL A 91 0.65 -7.71 -5.79
C VAL A 91 0.15 -9.16 -5.86
N PRO A 92 -0.63 -9.65 -4.89
CA PRO A 92 -1.14 -11.01 -4.92
C PRO A 92 -2.06 -11.22 -6.12
N ARG A 93 -1.82 -12.30 -6.88
CA ARG A 93 -2.68 -12.69 -8.01
C ARG A 93 -4.17 -12.78 -7.63
N PRO A 94 -4.57 -13.34 -6.47
CA PRO A 94 -5.97 -13.39 -6.06
C PRO A 94 -6.62 -12.01 -5.91
N LEU A 95 -5.89 -10.99 -5.44
CA LEU A 95 -6.39 -9.63 -5.37
C LEU A 95 -6.60 -9.04 -6.78
N ALA A 96 -5.64 -9.26 -7.67
CA ALA A 96 -5.76 -8.81 -9.06
C ALA A 96 -6.93 -9.49 -9.79
N ASP A 97 -7.25 -10.74 -9.46
CA ASP A 97 -8.45 -11.44 -9.92
C ASP A 97 -9.73 -10.83 -9.31
N ALA A 98 -9.76 -10.61 -7.99
CA ALA A 98 -10.90 -10.02 -7.29
C ALA A 98 -11.27 -8.62 -7.81
N LEU A 99 -10.28 -7.75 -8.02
CA LEU A 99 -10.50 -6.41 -8.60
C LEU A 99 -11.04 -6.49 -10.04
N ARG A 100 -10.59 -7.48 -10.83
CA ARG A 100 -11.13 -7.73 -12.18
C ARG A 100 -12.59 -8.17 -12.13
N SER A 101 -12.95 -9.05 -11.20
CA SER A 101 -14.33 -9.50 -11.01
C SER A 101 -15.24 -8.35 -10.59
N ILE A 102 -14.84 -7.57 -9.57
CA ILE A 102 -15.58 -6.39 -9.10
C ILE A 102 -15.83 -5.41 -10.25
N ARG A 103 -14.80 -5.12 -11.06
CA ARG A 103 -14.94 -4.23 -12.23
C ARG A 103 -15.88 -4.81 -13.29
N ALA A 104 -15.82 -6.12 -13.55
CA ALA A 104 -16.70 -6.77 -14.51
C ALA A 104 -18.17 -6.75 -14.08
N GLU A 105 -18.45 -6.89 -12.78
CA GLU A 105 -19.80 -6.84 -12.22
C GLU A 105 -20.35 -5.41 -12.15
N THR A 106 -19.55 -4.47 -11.66
CA THR A 106 -19.94 -3.05 -11.54
C THR A 106 -20.01 -2.33 -12.87
N GLY A 107 -19.17 -2.69 -13.85
CA GLY A 107 -19.17 -2.14 -15.21
C GLY A 107 -20.33 -2.62 -16.09
N ARG A 108 -21.05 -3.68 -15.68
CA ARG A 108 -22.22 -4.23 -16.41
C ARG A 108 -23.57 -3.84 -15.81
N GLY A 109 -23.60 -3.00 -14.77
CA GLY A 109 -24.85 -2.69 -14.05
C GLY A 109 -25.42 -3.90 -13.29
N GLY A 110 -24.57 -4.88 -12.95
CA GLY A 110 -24.98 -6.09 -12.25
C GLY A 110 -25.25 -5.81 -10.77
N LYS A 111 -26.42 -6.22 -10.28
CA LYS A 111 -26.70 -6.34 -8.85
C LYS A 111 -25.67 -7.29 -8.22
N LEU A 112 -25.00 -6.84 -7.17
CA LEU A 112 -24.36 -7.74 -6.22
C LEU A 112 -25.48 -8.47 -5.46
N GLU A 113 -25.76 -9.72 -5.84
CA GLU A 113 -26.62 -10.60 -5.06
C GLU A 113 -25.74 -11.58 -4.27
N GLY A 114 -25.90 -11.58 -2.94
CA GLY A 114 -25.56 -12.69 -2.05
C GLY A 114 -24.12 -12.74 -1.53
N TRP A 115 -23.96 -12.35 -0.26
CA TRP A 115 -23.26 -13.18 0.72
C TRP A 115 -24.29 -13.64 1.74
#